data_AF-A0A511CVZ0-F1
#
_entry.id   AF-A0A511CVZ0-F1
#
_cell.length_a   1.000
_cell.length_b   1.000
_cell.length_c   1.000
_cell.angle_alpha   90.00
_cell.angle_beta   90.00
_cell.angle_gamma   90.00
#
_symmetry.space_group_name_H-M   'P 1'
#
loop_
_entity.id
_entity.type
_entity.pdbx_description
1 polymer ?
#
loop_
_entity_poly.entity_id
_entity_poly.type
_entity_poly.pdbx_seq_one_letter_code
_entity_poly.pdbx_strand_id
1 'polypeptide(L)'
;MSVPTAAELTRARTARRVVALLLVVAGIAACVLSLLTVTGGVVGELRLLLTISFLLLGPGWAAAGFLRRAPAAHVWLLTIGTGVATTLLAGQIMVSSGFWHPAAALYVMTVVSVPFLLRHAVVAQ
;
A
#
# COMPACT_ATOMS: atom_id res chain seq x y z
N MET A 1 16.68 -10.06 27.46
CA MET A 1 15.52 -9.74 26.59
C MET A 1 14.44 -9.15 27.47
N SER A 2 14.15 -7.86 27.35
CA SER A 2 13.02 -7.23 28.05
C SER A 2 11.71 -7.73 27.43
N VAL A 3 10.77 -8.15 28.26
CA VAL A 3 9.42 -8.51 27.80
C VAL A 3 8.70 -7.20 27.45
N PRO A 4 8.22 -7.02 26.20
CA PRO A 4 7.54 -5.80 25.80
C PRO A 4 6.28 -5.60 26.65
N THR A 5 6.08 -4.38 27.11
CA THR A 5 4.94 -4.04 27.96
C THR A 5 3.63 -4.07 27.17
N ALA A 6 2.50 -4.28 27.85
CA ALA A 6 1.19 -4.28 27.19
C ALA A 6 0.92 -2.99 26.40
N ALA A 7 1.44 -1.85 26.86
CA ALA A 7 1.32 -0.54 26.20
C ALA A 7 2.10 -0.45 24.88
N GLU A 8 3.28 -1.08 24.78
CA GLU A 8 4.06 -1.10 23.54
C GLU A 8 3.37 -1.95 22.46
N LEU A 9 2.78 -3.07 22.89
CA LEU A 9 2.04 -3.96 21.99
C LEU A 9 0.77 -3.29 21.44
N THR A 10 0.04 -2.52 22.25
CA THR A 10 -1.15 -1.78 21.78
C THR A 10 -0.78 -0.63 20.85
N ARG A 11 0.29 0.11 21.15
CA ARG A 11 0.80 1.17 20.27
C ARG A 11 1.24 0.61 18.91
N ALA A 12 1.96 -0.51 18.90
CA ALA A 12 2.38 -1.17 17.66
C ALA A 12 1.20 -1.63 16.80
N ARG A 13 0.15 -2.20 17.41
CA ARG A 13 -1.09 -2.57 16.69
C ARG A 13 -1.79 -1.35 16.10
N THR A 14 -1.91 -0.29 16.89
CA THR A 14 -2.55 0.96 16.46
C THR A 14 -1.81 1.58 15.28
N ALA A 15 -0.48 1.65 15.35
CA ALA A 15 0.35 2.16 14.25
C ALA A 15 0.13 1.36 12.95
N ARG A 16 0.08 0.02 13.02
CA ARG A 16 -0.18 -0.82 11.84
C ARG A 16 -1.55 -0.58 11.22
N ARG A 17 -2.57 -0.40 12.06
CA ARG A 17 -3.93 -0.06 11.62
C ARG A 17 -3.98 1.30 10.95
N VAL A 18 -3.34 2.31 11.54
CA VAL A 18 -3.30 3.67 10.98
C VAL A 18 -2.62 3.66 9.61
N VAL A 19 -1.48 2.98 9.46
CA VAL A 19 -0.80 2.86 8.17
C VAL A 19 -1.70 2.19 7.13
N ALA A 20 -2.38 1.09 7.48
CA ALA A 20 -3.29 0.42 6.56
C ALA A 20 -4.43 1.33 6.10
N LEU A 21 -5.04 2.10 7.00
CA LEU A 21 -6.09 3.06 6.66
C LEU A 21 -5.58 4.21 5.79
N LEU A 22 -4.40 4.75 6.10
CA LEU A 22 -3.77 5.80 5.30
C LEU A 22 -3.48 5.31 3.87
N LEU A 23 -3.04 4.06 3.71
CA LEU A 23 -2.83 3.45 2.40
C LEU A 23 -4.14 3.23 1.64
N VAL A 24 -5.22 2.84 2.32
CA VAL A 24 -6.55 2.75 1.69
C VAL A 24 -6.98 4.13 1.17
N VAL A 25 -6.87 5.17 2.01
CA VAL A 25 -7.21 6.54 1.62
C VAL A 25 -6.33 7.00 0.45
N ALA A 26 -5.02 6.74 0.49
CA ALA A 26 -4.10 7.11 -0.56
C ALA A 26 -4.42 6.43 -1.89
N GLY A 27 -4.70 5.12 -1.89
CA GLY A 27 -5.08 4.37 -3.09
C GLY A 27 -6.39 4.87 -3.70
N ILE A 28 -7.43 5.06 -2.88
CA ILE A 28 -8.73 5.59 -3.34
C ILE A 28 -8.57 7.01 -3.88
N ALA A 29 -7.88 7.88 -3.17
CA ALA A 29 -7.65 9.27 -3.59
C ALA A 29 -6.84 9.32 -4.90
N ALA A 30 -5.78 8.51 -5.05
CA ALA A 30 -5.03 8.40 -6.29
C ALA A 30 -5.92 7.95 -7.46
N CYS A 31 -6.80 6.97 -7.23
CA CYS A 31 -7.76 6.51 -8.23
C CYS A 31 -8.73 7.62 -8.65
N VAL A 32 -9.33 8.33 -7.69
CA VAL A 32 -10.26 9.45 -7.95
C VAL A 32 -9.56 10.56 -8.72
N LEU A 33 -8.36 10.98 -8.30
CA LEU A 33 -7.59 12.01 -9.00
C LEU A 33 -7.16 11.58 -10.41
N SER A 34 -6.90 10.28 -10.61
CA SER A 34 -6.64 9.71 -11.93
C SER A 34 -7.89 9.75 -12.82
N LEU A 35 -9.06 9.39 -12.29
CA LEU A 35 -10.35 9.45 -13.01
C LEU A 35 -10.72 10.88 -13.41
N LEU A 36 -10.44 11.85 -12.54
CA LEU A 36 -10.64 13.28 -12.82
C LEU A 36 -9.58 13.86 -13.78
N THR A 37 -8.66 13.03 -14.28
CA THR A 37 -7.59 13.44 -15.21
C THR A 37 -6.71 14.58 -14.68
N VAL A 38 -6.56 14.68 -13.35
CA VAL A 38 -5.80 15.78 -12.71
C VAL A 38 -4.34 15.71 -13.10
N THR A 39 -3.84 16.71 -13.84
CA THR A 39 -2.45 16.80 -14.28
C THR A 39 -1.88 18.18 -13.99
N GLY A 40 -0.58 18.23 -13.69
CA GLY A 40 0.13 19.49 -13.41
C GLY A 40 -0.27 20.17 -12.09
N GLY A 41 0.54 21.15 -11.69
CA GLY A 41 0.34 21.92 -10.46
C GLY A 41 0.39 21.09 -9.17
N VAL A 42 0.05 21.74 -8.05
CA VAL A 42 0.14 21.15 -6.70
C VAL A 42 -0.73 19.89 -6.57
N VAL A 43 -1.93 19.88 -7.17
CA VAL A 43 -2.85 18.73 -7.09
C VAL A 43 -2.34 17.56 -7.93
N GLY A 44 -1.71 17.83 -9.08
CA GLY A 44 -1.06 16.80 -9.90
C GLY A 44 0.15 16.17 -9.20
N GLU A 45 0.97 16.97 -8.51
CA GLU A 45 2.06 16.48 -7.67
C GLU A 45 1.54 15.64 -6.51
N LEU A 46 0.47 16.07 -5.83
CA LEU A 46 -0.17 15.29 -4.79
C LEU A 46 -0.66 13.93 -5.33
N ARG A 47 -1.30 13.89 -6.50
CA ARG A 47 -1.70 12.65 -7.16
C ARG A 47 -0.51 11.73 -7.36
N LEU A 48 0.62 12.26 -7.85
CA LEU A 48 1.83 11.50 -8.07
C LEU A 48 2.36 10.90 -6.76
N LEU A 49 2.46 11.71 -5.71
CA LEU A 49 2.93 11.27 -4.39
C LEU A 49 2.03 10.17 -3.81
N LEU A 50 0.70 10.33 -3.89
CA LEU A 50 -0.26 9.31 -3.44
C LEU A 50 -0.12 8.01 -4.24
N THR A 51 0.00 8.12 -5.55
CA THR A 51 0.15 6.98 -6.46
C THR A 51 1.43 6.21 -6.14
N ILE A 52 2.58 6.89 -6.06
CA ILE A 52 3.86 6.27 -5.74
C ILE A 52 3.81 5.63 -4.35
N SER A 53 3.36 6.37 -3.33
CA SER A 53 3.28 5.86 -1.96
C SER A 53 2.41 4.60 -1.91
N PHE A 54 1.26 4.61 -2.59
CA PHE A 54 0.37 3.46 -2.62
C PHE A 54 0.96 2.28 -3.38
N LEU A 55 1.56 2.47 -4.55
CA LEU A 55 2.14 1.37 -5.33
C LEU A 55 3.34 0.74 -4.61
N LEU A 56 4.17 1.55 -3.95
CA LEU A 56 5.34 1.05 -3.22
C LEU A 56 5.01 0.36 -1.89
N LEU A 57 3.89 0.72 -1.24
CA LEU A 57 3.59 0.23 0.10
C LEU A 57 2.29 -0.58 0.18
N GLY A 58 1.26 -0.25 -0.60
CA GLY A 58 -0.08 -0.84 -0.54
C GLY A 58 -0.10 -2.36 -0.69
N PRO A 59 0.39 -2.92 -1.81
CA PRO A 59 0.43 -4.38 -2.03
C PRO A 59 1.28 -5.10 -0.98
N GLY A 60 2.41 -4.51 -0.60
CA GLY A 60 3.28 -5.08 0.42
C GLY A 60 2.67 -5.08 1.81
N TRP A 61 1.94 -4.03 2.19
CA TRP A 61 1.29 -3.93 3.51
C TRP A 61 0.08 -4.87 3.59
N ALA A 62 -0.64 -5.03 2.47
CA ALA A 62 -1.68 -6.05 2.33
C ALA A 62 -1.13 -7.46 2.56
N ALA A 63 0.04 -7.78 1.99
CA ALA A 63 0.70 -9.07 2.19
C ALA A 63 1.27 -9.23 3.62
N ALA A 64 1.83 -8.16 4.19
CA ALA A 64 2.37 -8.17 5.55
C ALA A 64 1.33 -8.52 6.61
N GLY A 65 0.05 -8.27 6.32
CA GLY A 65 -1.05 -8.64 7.21
C GLY A 65 -1.19 -10.15 7.49
N PHE A 66 -0.54 -11.01 6.71
CA PHE A 66 -0.52 -12.46 6.91
C PHE A 66 0.64 -12.93 7.80
N LEU A 67 1.62 -12.08 8.11
CA LEU A 67 2.78 -12.43 8.93
C LEU A 67 2.42 -12.43 10.42
N ARG A 68 2.53 -13.60 11.06
CA ARG A 68 2.36 -13.73 12.52
C ARG A 68 3.67 -13.37 13.24
N ARG A 69 3.60 -12.45 14.20
CA ARG A 69 4.68 -12.13 15.16
C ARG A 69 6.03 -11.70 14.55
N ALA A 70 6.03 -11.05 13.39
CA ALA A 70 7.25 -10.50 12.79
C ALA A 70 7.70 -9.18 13.48
N PRO A 71 9.01 -9.00 13.73
CA PRO A 71 9.58 -7.72 14.18
C PRO A 71 9.24 -6.59 13.21
N ALA A 72 9.08 -5.36 13.72
CA ALA A 72 8.65 -4.22 12.91
C ALA A 72 9.54 -3.96 11.69
N ALA A 73 10.86 -4.06 11.83
CA ALA A 73 11.81 -3.87 10.72
C ALA A 73 11.59 -4.88 9.58
N HIS A 74 11.31 -6.15 9.90
CA HIS A 74 11.03 -7.18 8.90
C HIS A 74 9.74 -6.90 8.14
N VAL A 75 8.71 -6.41 8.84
CA VAL A 75 7.43 -6.02 8.22
C VAL A 75 7.65 -4.89 7.21
N TRP A 76 8.42 -3.86 7.57
CA TRP A 76 8.71 -2.75 6.67
C TRP A 76 9.54 -3.17 5.45
N LEU A 77 10.59 -3.97 5.66
CA LEU A 77 11.41 -4.48 4.57
C LEU A 77 10.60 -5.33 3.59
N LEU A 78 9.76 -6.25 4.10
CA LEU A 78 8.88 -7.06 3.26
C LEU A 78 7.85 -6.20 2.53
N THR A 79 7.27 -5.21 3.21
CA THR A 79 6.31 -4.32 2.57
C THR A 79 6.92 -3.57 1.39
N ILE A 80 8.06 -2.92 1.60
CA ILE A 80 8.73 -2.15 0.55
C ILE A 80 9.20 -3.08 -0.57
N GLY A 81 9.85 -4.20 -0.23
CA GLY A 81 10.35 -5.16 -1.20
C GLY A 81 9.23 -5.74 -2.06
N THR A 82 8.14 -6.19 -1.43
CA THR A 82 6.98 -6.73 -2.14
C THR A 82 6.31 -5.65 -2.99
N GLY A 83 6.06 -4.44 -2.46
CA GLY A 83 5.42 -3.37 -3.23
C GLY A 83 6.23 -2.91 -4.45
N VAL A 84 7.55 -2.74 -4.28
CA VAL A 84 8.48 -2.46 -5.38
C VAL A 84 8.44 -3.58 -6.41
N ALA A 85 8.59 -4.85 -5.98
CA ALA A 85 8.60 -5.99 -6.88
C ALA A 85 7.28 -6.12 -7.66
N THR A 86 6.13 -5.98 -7.00
CA THR A 86 4.82 -6.02 -7.66
C THR A 86 4.64 -4.89 -8.66
N THR A 87 5.13 -3.68 -8.35
CA THR A 87 5.04 -2.52 -9.24
C THR A 87 5.92 -2.71 -10.48
N LEU A 88 7.14 -3.20 -10.29
CA LEU A 88 8.06 -3.49 -11.40
C LEU A 88 7.54 -4.63 -12.28
N LEU A 89 6.99 -5.70 -11.68
CA LEU A 89 6.37 -6.79 -12.44
C LEU A 89 5.17 -6.30 -13.26
N ALA A 90 4.29 -5.49 -12.66
CA ALA A 90 3.18 -4.89 -13.40
C ALA A 90 3.68 -4.01 -14.56
N GLY A 91 4.70 -3.18 -14.31
CA GLY A 91 5.37 -2.40 -15.36
C GLY A 91 5.92 -3.27 -16.48
N GLN A 92 6.65 -4.33 -16.12
CA GLN A 92 7.25 -5.25 -17.08
C GLN A 92 6.19 -5.99 -17.91
N ILE A 93 5.07 -6.40 -17.30
CA ILE A 93 3.96 -7.03 -18.01
C ILE A 93 3.33 -6.06 -19.02
N MET A 94 3.11 -4.80 -18.63
CA MET A 94 2.58 -3.78 -19.54
C MET A 94 3.51 -3.54 -20.74
N VAL A 95 4.83 -3.47 -20.50
CA VAL A 95 5.83 -3.32 -21.57
C VAL A 95 5.87 -4.55 -22.48
N SER A 96 5.93 -5.75 -21.92
CA SER A 96 6.08 -6.98 -22.71
C SER A 96 4.83 -7.34 -23.52
N SER A 97 3.65 -6.97 -23.02
CA SER A 97 2.38 -7.20 -23.71
C SER A 97 2.03 -6.10 -24.73
N GLY A 98 2.76 -4.97 -24.73
CA GLY A 98 2.44 -3.80 -25.54
C GLY A 98 1.24 -2.98 -25.04
N PHE A 99 0.63 -3.35 -23.91
CA PHE A 99 -0.51 -2.66 -23.31
C PHE A 99 -0.08 -1.70 -22.19
N TRP A 100 0.39 -0.50 -22.57
CA TRP A 100 0.81 0.53 -21.62
C TRP A 100 -0.36 1.34 -21.03
N HIS A 101 -0.99 0.81 -19.98
CA HIS A 101 -2.11 1.45 -19.28
C HIS A 101 -1.85 1.58 -17.76
N PRO A 102 -0.98 2.51 -17.34
CA PRO A 102 -0.60 2.68 -15.94
C PRO A 102 -1.78 3.04 -15.02
N ALA A 103 -2.79 3.76 -15.52
CA ALA A 103 -4.00 4.04 -14.76
C ALA A 103 -4.81 2.76 -14.46
N ALA A 104 -4.93 1.86 -15.43
CA ALA A 104 -5.59 0.57 -15.22
C ALA A 104 -4.82 -0.28 -14.19
N ALA A 105 -3.49 -0.29 -14.25
CA ALA A 105 -2.66 -0.98 -13.26
C ALA A 105 -2.87 -0.42 -11.83
N LEU A 106 -2.98 0.90 -11.67
CA LEU A 106 -3.31 1.53 -10.39
C LEU A 106 -4.69 1.05 -9.88
N TYR A 107 -5.70 1.03 -10.73
CA TYR A 107 -7.04 0.56 -10.35
C TYR A 107 -7.03 -0.90 -9.93
N VAL A 108 -6.38 -1.78 -10.70
CA VAL A 108 -6.25 -3.21 -10.37
C VAL A 108 -5.53 -3.39 -9.03
N MET A 109 -4.39 -2.73 -8.82
CA MET A 109 -3.67 -2.83 -7.55
C MET A 109 -4.48 -2.31 -6.37
N THR A 110 -5.29 -1.27 -6.58
CA THR A 110 -6.17 -0.72 -5.55
C THR A 110 -7.27 -1.72 -5.20
N VAL A 111 -7.97 -2.26 -6.20
CA VAL A 111 -9.03 -3.26 -6.02
C VAL A 111 -8.51 -4.51 -5.33
N VAL A 112 -7.30 -4.96 -5.66
CA VAL A 112 -6.68 -6.13 -5.02
C VAL A 112 -6.25 -5.82 -3.59
N SER A 113 -5.59 -4.69 -3.34
CA SER A 113 -4.95 -4.42 -2.05
C SER A 113 -5.94 -3.92 -0.98
N VAL A 114 -6.90 -3.07 -1.34
CA VAL A 114 -7.81 -2.41 -0.39
C VAL A 114 -8.61 -3.40 0.48
N PRO A 115 -9.21 -4.48 -0.06
CA PRO A 115 -9.92 -5.46 0.76
C PRO A 115 -9.02 -6.09 1.84
N PHE A 116 -7.77 -6.40 1.50
CA PHE A 116 -6.81 -6.97 2.46
C PHE A 116 -6.36 -5.93 3.50
N LEU A 117 -6.15 -4.67 3.09
CA LEU A 117 -5.82 -3.58 4.01
C LEU A 117 -6.97 -3.31 4.99
N LEU A 118 -8.21 -3.30 4.52
CA LEU A 118 -9.39 -3.13 5.37
C LEU A 118 -9.58 -4.33 6.31
N ARG A 119 -9.45 -5.55 5.79
CA ARG A 119 -9.44 -6.77 6.62
C ARG A 119 -8.37 -6.67 7.70
N HIS A 120 -7.17 -6.21 7.37
CA HIS A 120 -6.09 -6.06 8.34
C HIS A 120 -6.43 -4.98 9.38
N ALA A 121 -7.00 -3.85 8.96
CA ALA A 121 -7.38 -2.76 9.86
C ALA A 121 -8.51 -3.13 10.83
N VAL A 122 -9.40 -4.06 10.44
CA VAL A 122 -10.56 -4.50 11.23
C VAL A 122 -10.27 -5.75 12.06
N VAL A 123 -9.60 -6.76 11.47
CA VAL A 123 -9.45 -8.12 12.04
C VAL A 123 -8.15 -8.31 12.82
N ALA A 124 -7.16 -7.40 12.75
CA ALA A 124 -5.91 -7.52 13.52
C ALA A 124 -6.08 -7.26 15.05
N GLN A 125 -7.21 -7.69 15.62
CA GLN A 125 -7.47 -7.77 17.07
C GLN A 125 -6.82 -9.03 17.66
#